data_AF-A0A4R9G3S1-F1
#
_entry.id   AF-A0A4R9G3S1-F1
#
_cell.length_a   1.000
_cell.length_b   1.000
_cell.length_c   1.000
_cell.angle_alpha   90.00
_cell.angle_beta   90.00
_cell.angle_gamma   90.00
#
_symmetry.space_group_name_H-M   'P 1'
#
loop_
_entity.id
_entity.type
_entity.pdbx_description
1 polymer ?
#
loop_
_entity_poly.entity_id
_entity_poly.type
_entity_poly.pdbx_seq_one_letter_code
_entity_poly.pdbx_strand_id
1 'polypeptide(L)'
;MEDGDLLSRALDFYGLPKKYDENLVRSRFRELSRKYHPDSGEYESDILFKELVRLRDVLLQSLEEAAKKSPSGDSKEEDRNGFADYKSAKQSAADALEIYFKKTEGNPVFLQAEENPELRILRTKLSEAKSALERFILSYPESLWRSDAEDTLKKIGVWFRG
;
A
#
# COMPACT_ATOMS: atom_id res chain seq x y z
N MET A 1 -5.87 -33.57 -11.61
CA MET A 1 -7.04 -33.04 -10.86
C MET A 1 -6.86 -33.45 -9.38
N GLU A 2 -5.77 -33.04 -8.74
CA GLU A 2 -5.41 -33.55 -7.40
C GLU A 2 -5.37 -32.43 -6.34
N ASP A 3 -5.09 -31.18 -6.71
CA ASP A 3 -4.93 -30.07 -5.76
C ASP A 3 -6.25 -29.61 -5.10
N GLY A 4 -7.39 -29.75 -5.80
CA GLY A 4 -8.70 -29.39 -5.25
C GLY A 4 -9.15 -30.27 -4.09
N ASP A 5 -8.71 -31.53 -4.07
CA ASP A 5 -9.03 -32.51 -3.04
C ASP A 5 -8.23 -32.23 -1.76
N LEU A 6 -6.93 -31.93 -1.93
CA LEU A 6 -6.02 -31.58 -0.84
C LEU A 6 -6.44 -30.32 -0.07
N LEU A 7 -6.86 -29.26 -0.77
CA LEU A 7 -7.31 -28.04 -0.11
C LEU A 7 -8.61 -28.26 0.67
N SER A 8 -9.58 -28.98 0.09
CA SER A 8 -10.84 -29.30 0.77
C SER A 8 -10.59 -30.12 2.03
N ARG A 9 -9.68 -31.10 1.95
CA ARG A 9 -9.26 -31.90 3.10
C ARG A 9 -8.56 -31.06 4.17
N ALA A 10 -7.73 -30.11 3.77
CA ALA A 10 -7.06 -29.20 4.70
C ALA A 10 -8.04 -28.31 5.47
N LEU A 11 -9.06 -27.80 4.78
CA LEU A 11 -10.13 -27.00 5.38
C LEU A 11 -10.93 -27.82 6.39
N ASP A 12 -11.32 -29.04 6.04
CA ASP A 12 -12.05 -29.94 6.94
C ASP A 12 -11.22 -30.30 8.18
N PHE A 13 -9.95 -30.67 7.98
CA PHE A 13 -9.04 -31.04 9.07
C PHE A 13 -8.82 -29.88 10.06
N TYR A 14 -8.74 -28.65 9.58
CA TYR A 14 -8.59 -27.46 10.42
C TYR A 14 -9.93 -26.89 10.93
N GLY A 15 -11.07 -27.41 10.48
CA GLY A 15 -12.39 -26.85 10.75
C GLY A 15 -12.53 -25.41 10.24
N LEU A 16 -11.93 -25.10 9.09
CA LEU A 16 -11.92 -23.76 8.51
C LEU A 16 -13.06 -23.56 7.51
N PRO A 17 -13.67 -22.36 7.48
CA PRO A 17 -14.60 -21.99 6.42
C PRO A 17 -13.88 -21.83 5.08
N LYS A 18 -14.63 -21.90 3.96
CA LYS A 18 -14.10 -21.68 2.59
C LYS A 18 -13.44 -20.31 2.39
N LYS A 19 -13.79 -19.32 3.22
CA LYS A 19 -13.15 -18.00 3.25
C LYS A 19 -12.38 -17.87 4.56
N TYR A 20 -11.06 -17.87 4.50
CA TYR A 20 -10.18 -17.85 5.65
C TYR A 20 -8.95 -16.97 5.36
N ASP A 21 -8.21 -16.59 6.41
CA ASP A 21 -6.99 -15.79 6.33
C ASP A 21 -5.83 -16.44 7.10
N GLU A 22 -4.62 -15.91 6.93
CA GLU A 22 -3.41 -16.46 7.52
C GLU A 22 -3.47 -16.51 9.06
N ASN A 23 -4.03 -15.48 9.71
CA ASN A 23 -4.10 -15.45 11.19
C ASN A 23 -5.00 -16.57 11.71
N LEU A 24 -6.09 -16.86 11.01
CA LEU A 24 -7.00 -17.94 11.36
C LEU A 24 -6.32 -19.32 11.22
N VAL A 25 -5.55 -19.53 10.15
CA VAL A 25 -4.74 -20.75 9.95
C VAL A 25 -3.71 -20.90 11.08
N ARG A 26 -2.99 -19.83 11.44
CA ARG A 26 -1.98 -19.84 12.51
C ARG A 26 -2.59 -20.11 13.88
N SER A 27 -3.76 -19.53 14.14
CA SER A 27 -4.48 -19.72 15.40
C SER A 27 -4.94 -21.16 15.55
N ARG A 28 -5.60 -21.71 14.52
CA ARG A 28 -6.03 -23.12 14.48
C ARG A 28 -4.86 -24.08 14.54
N PHE A 29 -3.76 -23.79 13.84
CA PHE A 29 -2.55 -24.58 13.91
C PHE A 29 -2.00 -24.66 15.33
N ARG A 30 -1.99 -23.55 16.09
CA ARG A 30 -1.51 -23.52 17.47
C ARG A 30 -2.42 -24.34 18.41
N GLU A 31 -3.73 -24.28 18.20
CA GLU A 31 -4.70 -25.09 18.95
C GLU A 31 -4.50 -26.59 18.67
N LEU A 32 -4.48 -26.97 17.39
CA LEU A 32 -4.34 -28.37 16.96
C LEU A 32 -2.95 -28.94 17.25
N SER A 33 -1.91 -28.11 17.20
CA SER A 33 -0.54 -28.52 17.55
C SER A 33 -0.40 -28.91 19.00
N ARG A 34 -1.18 -28.32 19.92
CA ARG A 34 -1.24 -28.75 21.32
C ARG A 34 -1.97 -30.09 21.45
N LYS A 35 -3.05 -30.26 20.69
CA LYS A 35 -3.88 -31.47 20.70
C LYS A 35 -3.17 -32.70 20.11
N TYR A 36 -2.46 -32.50 19.00
CA TYR A 36 -1.78 -33.56 18.26
C TYR A 36 -0.27 -33.60 18.56
N HIS A 37 0.21 -32.90 19.59
CA HIS A 37 1.63 -32.92 19.93
C HIS A 37 2.07 -34.35 20.27
N PRO A 38 3.14 -34.88 19.66
CA PRO A 38 3.56 -36.26 19.90
C PRO A 38 4.04 -36.52 21.35
N ASP A 39 4.44 -35.47 22.07
CA ASP A 39 4.97 -35.57 23.43
C ASP A 39 3.95 -35.17 24.52
N SER A 40 2.91 -34.42 24.15
CA SER A 40 2.03 -33.75 25.13
C SER A 40 0.55 -33.74 24.73
N GLY A 41 0.21 -34.36 23.60
CA GLY A 41 -1.11 -34.37 23.02
C GLY A 41 -1.96 -35.57 23.44
N GLU A 42 -3.15 -35.66 22.86
CA GLU A 42 -4.13 -36.73 23.15
C GLU A 42 -3.85 -38.03 22.39
N TYR A 43 -2.84 -38.05 21.51
CA TYR A 43 -2.54 -39.16 20.62
C TYR A 43 -1.08 -39.55 20.71
N GLU A 44 -0.81 -40.86 20.78
CA GLU A 44 0.54 -41.43 20.92
C GLU A 44 1.33 -41.44 19.60
N SER A 45 0.73 -41.02 18.49
CA SER A 45 1.32 -41.10 17.15
C SER A 45 1.57 -39.73 16.53
N ASP A 46 2.77 -39.53 16.01
CA ASP A 46 3.17 -38.31 15.30
C ASP A 46 2.50 -38.14 13.92
N ILE A 47 1.78 -39.16 13.44
CA ILE A 47 1.13 -39.16 12.13
C ILE A 47 0.18 -37.97 11.98
N LEU A 48 -0.65 -37.69 12.99
CA LEU A 48 -1.60 -36.57 12.96
C LEU A 48 -0.88 -35.21 13.00
N PHE A 49 0.25 -35.13 13.70
CA PHE A 49 1.06 -33.92 13.73
C PHE A 49 1.74 -33.65 12.38
N LYS A 50 2.29 -34.69 11.74
CA LYS A 50 2.86 -34.59 10.40
C LYS A 50 1.81 -34.16 9.37
N GLU A 51 0.61 -34.73 9.44
CA GLU A 51 -0.49 -34.35 8.56
C GLU A 51 -0.96 -32.92 8.83
N LEU A 52 -1.03 -32.47 10.09
CA LEU A 52 -1.31 -31.09 10.46
C LEU A 52 -0.31 -30.12 9.79
N VAL A 53 0.99 -30.40 9.90
CA VAL A 53 2.04 -29.56 9.29
C VAL A 53 1.92 -29.55 7.77
N ARG A 54 1.65 -30.70 7.14
CA ARG A 54 1.48 -30.80 5.69
C ARG A 54 0.28 -29.98 5.20
N LEU A 55 -0.87 -30.10 5.86
CA LEU A 55 -2.10 -29.41 5.47
C LEU A 55 -2.02 -27.89 5.75
N ARG A 56 -1.24 -27.47 6.76
CA ARG A 56 -0.89 -26.05 6.95
C ARG A 56 -0.27 -25.45 5.69
N ASP A 57 0.70 -26.16 5.11
CA ASP A 57 1.45 -25.68 3.95
C ASP A 57 0.51 -25.51 2.74
N VAL A 58 -0.40 -26.47 2.53
CA VAL A 58 -1.45 -26.37 1.50
C VAL A 58 -2.36 -25.15 1.71
N LEU A 59 -2.76 -24.86 2.95
CA LEU A 59 -3.59 -23.70 3.28
C LEU A 59 -2.86 -22.38 3.05
N LEU A 60 -1.56 -22.31 3.39
CA LEU A 60 -0.75 -21.11 3.16
C LEU A 60 -0.45 -20.91 1.66
N GLN A 61 -0.12 -21.99 0.95
CA GLN A 61 0.13 -21.96 -0.48
C GLN A 61 -1.11 -21.54 -1.27
N SER A 62 -2.29 -22.03 -0.89
CA SER A 62 -3.56 -21.62 -1.52
C SER A 62 -3.92 -20.16 -1.23
N LEU A 63 -3.58 -19.61 -0.05
CA LEU A 63 -3.70 -18.17 0.21
C LEU A 63 -2.72 -17.36 -0.63
N GLU A 64 -1.49 -17.84 -0.81
CA GLU A 64 -0.50 -17.20 -1.67
C GLU A 64 -0.92 -17.25 -3.14
N GLU A 65 -1.43 -18.39 -3.61
CA GLU A 65 -2.00 -18.53 -4.95
C GLU A 65 -3.26 -17.68 -5.13
N ALA A 66 -4.13 -17.59 -4.12
CA ALA A 66 -5.29 -16.71 -4.15
C ALA A 66 -4.87 -15.24 -4.16
N ALA A 67 -3.78 -14.87 -3.49
CA ALA A 67 -3.20 -13.53 -3.56
C ALA A 67 -2.57 -13.25 -4.94
N LYS A 68 -2.00 -14.27 -5.60
CA LYS A 68 -1.47 -14.20 -6.98
C LYS A 68 -2.57 -14.22 -8.05
N LYS A 69 -3.69 -14.91 -7.82
CA LYS A 69 -4.85 -15.03 -8.73
C LYS A 69 -5.93 -13.97 -8.49
N SER A 70 -5.93 -13.32 -7.32
CA SER A 70 -6.65 -12.06 -7.15
C SER A 70 -6.05 -11.06 -8.14
N PRO A 71 -6.86 -10.29 -8.90
CA PRO A 71 -6.36 -9.30 -9.85
C PRO A 71 -5.71 -8.08 -9.16
N SER A 72 -5.14 -8.25 -7.97
CA SER A 72 -4.36 -7.24 -7.25
C SER A 72 -2.94 -7.07 -7.81
N GLY A 73 -2.70 -7.56 -9.03
CA GLY A 73 -1.42 -7.54 -9.73
C GLY A 73 -1.09 -6.23 -10.44
N ASP A 74 -2.07 -5.36 -10.72
CA ASP A 74 -1.82 -4.06 -11.36
C ASP A 74 -1.51 -2.97 -10.32
N SER A 75 -2.22 -2.95 -9.19
CA SER A 75 -2.12 -1.82 -8.24
C SER A 75 -0.78 -1.73 -7.49
N LYS A 76 0.00 -2.81 -7.32
CA LYS A 76 1.29 -2.73 -6.57
C LYS A 76 2.45 -2.23 -7.42
N GLU A 77 2.40 -2.43 -8.73
CA GLU A 77 3.44 -1.95 -9.65
C GLU A 77 3.09 -0.53 -10.13
N GLU A 78 1.80 -0.26 -10.40
CA GLU A 78 1.30 1.11 -10.63
C GLU A 78 1.45 2.01 -9.41
N ASP A 79 1.18 1.56 -8.18
CA ASP A 79 1.36 2.40 -6.99
C ASP A 79 2.85 2.59 -6.64
N ARG A 80 3.77 1.70 -7.07
CA ARG A 80 5.22 1.92 -6.94
C ARG A 80 5.74 3.01 -7.89
N ASN A 81 5.34 2.96 -9.16
CA ASN A 81 5.70 4.01 -10.12
C ASN A 81 4.98 5.32 -9.80
N GLY A 82 3.68 5.25 -9.50
CA GLY A 82 2.87 6.40 -9.11
C GLY A 82 3.35 7.04 -7.81
N PHE A 83 3.83 6.27 -6.84
CA PHE A 83 4.42 6.81 -5.62
C PHE A 83 5.71 7.61 -5.90
N ALA A 84 6.55 7.16 -6.83
CA ALA A 84 7.75 7.91 -7.21
C ALA A 84 7.39 9.26 -7.85
N ASP A 85 6.43 9.26 -8.78
CA ASP A 85 5.92 10.45 -9.45
C ASP A 85 5.29 11.43 -8.44
N TYR A 86 4.39 10.93 -7.59
CA TYR A 86 3.76 11.69 -6.51
C TYR A 86 4.80 12.28 -5.54
N LYS A 87 5.74 11.47 -5.06
CA LYS A 87 6.76 11.89 -4.10
C LYS A 87 7.64 12.98 -4.68
N SER A 88 8.07 12.84 -5.94
CA SER A 88 8.89 13.82 -6.65
C SER A 88 8.15 15.14 -6.84
N ALA A 89 6.87 15.09 -7.23
CA ALA A 89 6.04 16.27 -7.41
C ALA A 89 5.80 17.01 -6.09
N LYS A 90 5.54 16.27 -5.01
CA LYS A 90 5.32 16.84 -3.68
C LYS A 90 6.60 17.46 -3.10
N GLN A 91 7.74 16.79 -3.28
CA GLN A 91 9.05 17.33 -2.91
C GLN A 91 9.34 18.62 -3.69
N SER A 92 9.10 18.64 -5.00
CA SER A 92 9.27 19.84 -5.83
C SER A 92 8.42 21.02 -5.34
N ALA A 93 7.17 20.77 -4.92
CA ALA A 93 6.32 21.80 -4.34
C ALA A 93 6.87 22.32 -2.99
N ALA A 94 7.36 21.42 -2.14
CA ALA A 94 7.94 21.78 -0.85
C ALA A 94 9.25 22.59 -1.01
N ASP A 95 10.15 22.16 -1.89
CA ASP A 95 11.39 22.87 -2.22
C ASP A 95 11.11 24.26 -2.77
N ALA A 96 10.13 24.41 -3.67
CA ALA A 96 9.76 25.70 -4.23
C ALA A 96 9.32 26.69 -3.12
N LEU A 97 8.48 26.23 -2.19
CA LEU A 97 8.04 27.02 -1.04
C LEU A 97 9.20 27.34 -0.10
N GLU A 98 10.06 26.37 0.20
CA GLU A 98 11.22 26.57 1.07
C GLU A 98 12.19 27.61 0.50
N ILE A 99 12.52 27.51 -0.80
CA ILE A 99 13.40 28.47 -1.49
C ILE A 99 12.80 29.87 -1.42
N TYR A 100 11.50 29.99 -1.69
CA TYR A 100 10.81 31.27 -1.61
C TYR A 100 10.90 31.87 -0.20
N PHE A 101 10.52 31.12 0.84
CA PHE A 101 10.58 31.62 2.21
C PHE A 101 12.00 31.92 2.70
N LYS A 102 13.01 31.16 2.25
CA LYS A 102 14.42 31.46 2.56
C LYS A 102 14.85 32.79 1.97
N LYS A 103 14.45 33.08 0.73
CA LYS A 103 14.80 34.32 0.04
C LYS A 103 14.02 35.53 0.51
N THR A 104 12.83 35.32 1.06
CA THR A 104 12.01 36.40 1.60
C THR A 104 12.15 36.54 3.13
N GLU A 105 13.16 35.88 3.74
CA GLU A 105 13.40 35.86 5.19
C GLU A 105 12.16 35.51 6.03
N GLY A 106 11.30 34.63 5.50
CA GLY A 106 10.04 34.24 6.14
C GLY A 106 8.91 35.28 6.03
N ASN A 107 9.17 36.46 5.46
CA ASN A 107 8.12 37.44 5.16
C ASN A 107 7.54 37.12 3.78
N PRO A 108 6.27 36.70 3.63
CA PRO A 108 5.65 36.56 2.32
C PRO A 108 5.39 37.96 1.73
N VAL A 109 6.46 38.58 1.20
CA VAL A 109 6.50 39.96 0.75
C VAL A 109 5.73 40.07 -0.58
N PHE A 110 4.50 40.58 -0.48
CA PHE A 110 3.62 41.10 -1.53
C PHE A 110 3.12 40.12 -2.61
N LEU A 111 1.79 39.97 -2.66
CA LEU A 111 1.01 39.19 -3.63
C LEU A 111 0.97 39.82 -5.03
N GLN A 112 1.72 40.90 -5.31
CA GLN A 112 1.78 41.52 -6.64
C GLN A 112 3.00 40.99 -7.40
N ALA A 113 2.73 40.14 -8.41
CA ALA A 113 3.77 39.50 -9.22
C ALA A 113 4.60 40.48 -10.05
N GLU A 114 4.18 41.74 -10.19
CA GLU A 114 4.92 42.80 -10.88
C GLU A 114 6.11 43.34 -10.06
N GLU A 115 6.05 43.20 -8.73
CA GLU A 115 7.05 43.75 -7.80
C GLU A 115 7.88 42.67 -7.08
N ASN A 116 7.51 41.38 -7.23
CA ASN A 116 8.21 40.27 -6.58
C ASN A 116 8.77 39.26 -7.60
N PRO A 117 10.06 39.35 -7.99
CA PRO A 117 10.71 38.38 -8.88
C PRO A 117 10.75 36.96 -8.28
N GLU A 118 10.82 36.83 -6.96
CA GLU A 118 10.83 35.54 -6.28
C GLU A 118 9.44 34.87 -6.30
N LEU A 119 8.35 35.65 -6.27
CA LEU A 119 6.99 35.14 -6.47
C LEU A 119 6.80 34.61 -7.89
N ARG A 120 7.40 35.24 -8.91
CA ARG A 120 7.38 34.71 -10.29
C ARG A 120 8.09 33.36 -10.39
N ILE A 121 9.27 33.24 -9.76
CA ILE A 121 10.03 32.00 -9.71
C ILE A 121 9.23 30.92 -8.97
N LEU A 122 8.64 31.27 -7.83
CA LEU A 122 7.77 30.37 -7.07
C LEU A 122 6.59 29.88 -7.93
N ARG A 123 5.88 30.79 -8.61
CA ARG A 123 4.73 30.43 -9.46
C ARG A 123 5.14 29.47 -10.59
N THR A 124 6.28 29.72 -11.24
CA THR A 124 6.81 28.80 -12.27
C THR A 124 7.08 27.42 -11.69
N LYS A 125 7.77 27.34 -10.54
CA LYS A 125 8.11 26.08 -9.88
C LYS A 125 6.88 25.33 -9.35
N LEU A 126 5.93 26.04 -8.76
CA LEU A 126 4.66 25.46 -8.35
C LEU A 126 3.84 25.02 -9.56
N SER A 127 3.95 25.67 -10.73
CA SER A 127 3.24 25.25 -11.94
C SER A 127 3.78 23.93 -12.49
N GLU A 128 5.08 23.71 -12.42
CA GLU A 128 5.72 22.43 -12.76
C GLU A 128 5.20 21.33 -11.81
N ALA A 129 5.23 21.57 -10.50
CA ALA A 129 4.74 20.62 -9.49
C ALA A 129 3.22 20.36 -9.62
N LYS A 130 2.43 21.40 -9.90
CA LYS A 130 0.98 21.30 -10.16
C LYS A 130 0.71 20.38 -11.34
N SER A 131 1.39 20.60 -12.47
CA SER A 131 1.21 19.79 -13.67
C SER A 131 1.58 18.33 -13.43
N ALA A 132 2.63 18.08 -12.64
CA ALA A 132 3.03 16.72 -12.26
C ALA A 132 2.00 16.03 -11.35
N LEU A 133 1.43 16.74 -10.37
CA LEU A 133 0.36 16.22 -9.50
C LEU A 133 -0.94 15.97 -10.28
N GLU A 134 -1.32 16.85 -11.19
CA GLU A 134 -2.48 16.66 -12.07
C GLU A 134 -2.30 15.44 -12.97
N ARG A 135 -1.11 15.29 -13.57
CA ARG A 135 -0.76 14.12 -14.37
C ARG A 135 -0.76 12.84 -13.53
N PHE A 136 -0.27 12.88 -12.30
CA PHE A 136 -0.34 11.77 -11.35
C PHE A 136 -1.80 11.36 -11.08
N ILE A 137 -2.71 12.30 -10.79
CA ILE A 137 -4.12 11.99 -10.52
C ILE A 137 -4.81 11.36 -11.72
N LEU A 138 -4.46 11.81 -12.94
CA LEU A 138 -5.01 11.26 -14.19
C LEU A 138 -4.46 9.86 -14.50
N SER A 139 -3.15 9.65 -14.29
CA SER A 139 -2.49 8.38 -14.56
C SER A 139 -2.79 7.31 -13.51
N TYR A 140 -3.05 7.71 -12.26
CA TYR A 140 -3.23 6.78 -11.13
C TYR A 140 -4.53 7.10 -10.34
N PRO A 141 -5.71 6.92 -10.96
CA PRO A 141 -6.99 7.32 -10.35
C PRO A 141 -7.35 6.50 -9.09
N GLU A 142 -6.82 5.30 -8.94
CA GLU A 142 -7.05 4.39 -7.80
C GLU A 142 -5.92 4.44 -6.75
N SER A 143 -4.91 5.31 -6.91
CA SER A 143 -3.79 5.38 -5.97
C SER A 143 -4.23 5.86 -4.58
N LEU A 144 -3.62 5.27 -3.54
CA LEU A 144 -3.81 5.67 -2.14
C LEU A 144 -3.39 7.12 -1.88
N TRP A 145 -2.51 7.68 -2.72
CA TRP A 145 -1.96 9.03 -2.56
C TRP A 145 -2.78 10.10 -3.28
N ARG A 146 -3.80 9.72 -4.06
CA ARG A 146 -4.64 10.66 -4.82
C ARG A 146 -5.24 11.75 -3.94
N SER A 147 -5.87 11.37 -2.82
CA SER A 147 -6.50 12.31 -1.90
C SER A 147 -5.51 13.35 -1.35
N ASP A 148 -4.28 12.93 -1.05
CA ASP A 148 -3.22 13.83 -0.57
C ASP A 148 -2.69 14.72 -1.70
N ALA A 149 -2.54 14.19 -2.93
CA ALA A 149 -2.18 14.98 -4.10
C ALA A 149 -3.22 16.08 -4.39
N GLU A 150 -4.51 15.77 -4.28
CA GLU A 150 -5.60 16.74 -4.42
C GLU A 150 -5.57 17.83 -3.33
N ASP A 151 -5.25 17.46 -2.08
CA ASP A 151 -5.08 18.43 -0.99
C ASP A 151 -3.87 19.34 -1.22
N THR A 152 -2.77 18.77 -1.71
CA THR A 152 -1.57 19.52 -2.09
C THR A 152 -1.86 20.51 -3.22
N LEU A 153 -2.61 20.11 -4.25
CA LEU A 153 -3.06 20.99 -5.33
C LEU A 153 -3.90 22.17 -4.81
N LYS A 154 -4.81 21.93 -3.87
CA LYS A 154 -5.60 22.98 -3.23
C LYS A 154 -4.71 23.97 -2.46
N LYS A 155 -3.74 23.44 -1.71
CA LYS A 155 -2.77 24.24 -0.93
C LYS A 155 -1.91 25.12 -1.83
N ILE A 156 -1.33 24.58 -2.90
CA ILE A 156 -0.49 25.39 -3.80
C ILE A 156 -1.31 26.33 -4.68
N GLY A 157 -2.60 26.02 -4.89
CA GLY A 157 -3.54 26.84 -5.67
C GLY A 157 -3.66 28.28 -5.18
N VAL A 158 -3.42 28.55 -3.90
CA VAL A 158 -3.48 29.91 -3.32
C VAL A 158 -2.43 30.84 -3.92
N TRP A 159 -1.28 30.32 -4.36
CA TRP A 159 -0.16 31.11 -4.89
C TRP A 159 -0.37 31.61 -6.32
N PHE A 160 -1.37 31.07 -7.01
CA PHE A 160 -1.80 31.50 -8.34
C PHE A 160 -2.97 32.49 -8.30
N ARG A 161 -3.54 32.75 -7.11
CA ARG A 161 -4.57 33.78 -6.92
C ARG A 161 -3.86 35.11 -6.70
N GLY A 162 -3.88 35.97 -7.71
CA GLY A 162 -3.25 37.30 -7.66
C GLY A 162 -2.86 37.77 -9.04
#